data_AF-F7SAA4-F1
#
_entry.id   AF-F7SAA4-F1
#
_cell.length_a   1.000
_cell.length_b   1.000
_cell.length_c   1.000
_cell.angle_alpha   90.00
_cell.angle_beta   90.00
_cell.angle_gamma   90.00
#
_symmetry.space_group_name_H-M   'P 1'
#
loop_
_entity.id
_entity.type
_entity.pdbx_description
1 polymer ?
#
loop_
_entity_poly.entity_id
_entity_poly.type
_entity_poly.pdbx_seq_one_letter_code
_entity_poly.pdbx_strand_id
1 'polypeptide(L)'
;MKQMKPGSAALLVILAATLARLVLAAGMGLGIDESYMVAAAHTFQLSYFDHPPISWWMELGIQRLTGLHSPFIVRLPFIAMFAATGGLMYGLTRRLFSPAAGLWAVIGLNISPVFSLAFGTWVLPDGPLDFFLVGAAWALARALGIGRPEMEATPDADFWPLAGILIGLAMTSKYNAVLVMAGALLFMLVDARARRALATPGPWVACVLAAVVFSPVVIWNALNGWASFGYQGDRATGFGLHPLRPFAIWGGEALFVAPWIFVPMAALMIGGLRGSDRRARLLAWLGVVPVVLFSVIGLWSSRKILFHWAAPGYLMLFPLLGDWVVRQAGTMRLWIGRAAKGTAALLVAAALFIALQVRFGIVPGFDSMFPPGKSPTLQAIDWTSFRTALKARGQFDQPGLALAALRWFDAGKIAYAVGPSMRMTVFEGDPHEFGVVTPPQSLIGENILIAAMPGSVAAIEKRYAPRFRSITVEPPIDIVHDGHVLLRIPMLLGHDLLSWPGTRR
;
A
#
# COMPACT_ATOMS: atom_id res chain seq x y z
N MET A 1 -27.19 32.73 -0.90
CA MET A 1 -26.51 31.65 -0.15
C MET A 1 -25.07 32.09 0.12
N LYS A 2 -24.62 32.19 1.39
CA LYS A 2 -23.22 32.56 1.71
C LYS A 2 -22.27 31.53 1.08
N GLN A 3 -21.23 31.98 0.37
CA GLN A 3 -20.19 31.08 -0.14
C GLN A 3 -19.52 30.36 1.04
N MET A 4 -19.46 29.04 0.95
CA MET A 4 -18.87 28.18 1.99
C MET A 4 -17.37 28.45 2.10
N LYS A 5 -16.84 28.57 3.32
CA LYS A 5 -15.40 28.75 3.55
C LYS A 5 -14.64 27.53 2.99
N PRO A 6 -13.48 27.70 2.33
CA PRO A 6 -12.73 26.59 1.74
C PRO A 6 -12.38 25.47 2.73
N GLY A 7 -12.14 25.78 4.00
CA GLY A 7 -11.87 24.78 5.03
C GLY A 7 -13.08 23.89 5.34
N SER A 8 -14.28 24.49 5.43
CA SER A 8 -15.53 23.73 5.62
C SER A 8 -15.83 22.85 4.40
N ALA A 9 -15.57 23.37 3.19
CA ALA A 9 -15.71 22.59 1.97
C ALA A 9 -14.72 21.41 1.92
N ALA A 10 -13.47 21.63 2.33
CA ALA A 10 -12.46 20.57 2.36
C ALA A 10 -12.82 19.47 3.37
N LEU A 11 -13.33 19.85 4.54
CA LEU A 11 -13.84 18.91 5.53
C LEU A 11 -15.00 18.09 4.96
N LEU A 12 -15.96 18.71 4.27
CA LEU A 12 -17.06 17.98 3.63
C LEU A 12 -16.58 17.00 2.56
N VAL A 13 -15.58 17.37 1.74
CA VAL A 13 -14.95 16.45 0.78
C VAL A 13 -14.31 15.26 1.50
N ILE A 14 -13.58 15.51 2.59
CA ILE A 14 -12.96 14.44 3.39
C ILE A 14 -14.04 13.52 3.97
N LEU A 15 -15.08 14.07 4.61
CA LEU A 15 -16.16 13.28 5.20
C LEU A 15 -16.92 12.46 4.15
N ALA A 16 -17.24 13.05 3.00
CA ALA A 16 -17.92 12.36 1.91
C ALA A 16 -17.07 11.22 1.34
N ALA A 17 -15.77 11.47 1.12
CA ALA A 17 -14.85 10.45 0.63
C ALA A 17 -14.63 9.35 1.67
N THR A 18 -14.51 9.69 2.96
CA THR A 18 -14.44 8.71 4.05
C THR A 18 -15.69 7.84 4.11
N LEU A 19 -16.88 8.43 3.99
CA LEU A 19 -18.14 7.68 3.95
C LEU A 19 -18.16 6.70 2.75
N ALA A 20 -17.73 7.15 1.56
CA ALA A 20 -17.64 6.27 0.39
C ALA A 20 -16.69 5.09 0.63
N ARG A 21 -15.55 5.31 1.30
CA ARG A 21 -14.60 4.25 1.66
C ARG A 21 -15.15 3.28 2.70
N LEU A 22 -15.92 3.77 3.67
CA LEU A 22 -16.60 2.92 4.65
C LEU A 22 -17.65 2.03 3.98
N VAL A 23 -18.41 2.57 3.02
CA VAL A 23 -19.37 1.79 2.22
C VAL A 23 -18.64 0.71 1.41
N LEU A 24 -17.54 1.07 0.75
CA LEU A 24 -16.72 0.12 0.00
C LEU A 24 -16.16 -0.97 0.93
N ALA A 25 -15.59 -0.59 2.08
CA ALA A 25 -15.03 -1.51 3.06
C ALA A 25 -16.06 -2.47 3.65
N ALA A 26 -17.33 -2.05 3.78
CA ALA A 26 -18.43 -2.89 4.23
C ALA A 26 -19.03 -3.78 3.12
N GLY A 27 -18.71 -3.50 1.86
CA GLY A 27 -19.25 -4.18 0.67
C GLY A 27 -18.38 -5.29 0.11
N MET A 28 -17.12 -5.44 0.55
CA MET A 28 -16.17 -6.41 0.01
C MET A 28 -15.38 -7.14 1.08
N GLY A 29 -15.01 -8.39 0.79
CA GLY A 29 -13.99 -9.12 1.52
C GLY A 29 -12.60 -8.52 1.32
N LEU A 30 -11.59 -9.11 1.93
CA LEU A 30 -10.20 -8.67 1.79
C LEU A 30 -9.66 -9.03 0.41
N GLY A 31 -8.93 -8.12 -0.22
CA GLY A 31 -8.13 -8.39 -1.43
C GLY A 31 -7.07 -9.48 -1.21
N ILE A 32 -6.35 -9.85 -2.26
CA ILE A 32 -5.20 -10.77 -2.15
C ILE A 32 -4.15 -10.23 -1.17
N ASP A 33 -3.67 -9.00 -1.41
CA ASP A 33 -2.62 -8.39 -0.59
C ASP A 33 -3.11 -8.17 0.84
N GLU A 34 -4.36 -7.72 1.02
CA GLU A 34 -4.92 -7.50 2.36
C GLU A 34 -5.07 -8.81 3.14
N SER A 35 -5.49 -9.90 2.49
CA SER A 35 -5.61 -11.21 3.15
C SER A 35 -4.24 -11.70 3.63
N TYR A 36 -3.20 -11.47 2.83
CA TYR A 36 -1.82 -11.75 3.22
C TYR A 36 -1.37 -10.88 4.40
N MET A 37 -1.58 -9.57 4.34
CA MET A 37 -1.21 -8.65 5.42
C MET A 37 -1.86 -9.10 6.74
N VAL A 38 -3.18 -9.35 6.72
CA VAL A 38 -3.93 -9.78 7.92
C VAL A 38 -3.48 -11.14 8.43
N ALA A 39 -3.28 -12.11 7.54
CA ALA A 39 -2.80 -13.43 7.94
C ALA A 39 -1.39 -13.40 8.56
N ALA A 40 -0.51 -12.54 8.03
CA ALA A 40 0.85 -12.38 8.54
C ALA A 40 0.89 -11.66 9.90
N ALA A 41 -0.05 -10.75 10.20
CA ALA A 41 -0.14 -10.05 11.50
C ALA A 41 -0.45 -10.96 12.68
N HIS A 42 -0.96 -12.18 12.46
CA HIS A 42 -1.27 -13.12 13.54
C HIS A 42 -0.06 -13.36 14.45
N THR A 43 1.16 -13.27 13.91
CA THR A 43 2.40 -13.29 14.69
C THR A 43 2.98 -11.88 14.75
N PHE A 44 3.13 -11.35 15.96
CA PHE A 44 3.78 -10.05 16.15
C PHE A 44 5.28 -10.18 15.84
N GLN A 45 5.77 -9.29 14.97
CA GLN A 45 7.19 -9.18 14.64
C GLN A 45 7.65 -7.72 14.74
N LEU A 46 8.95 -7.52 14.95
CA LEU A 46 9.57 -6.19 14.93
C LEU A 46 9.57 -5.55 13.53
N SER A 47 9.57 -6.37 12.48
CA SER A 47 9.35 -6.01 11.07
C SER A 47 8.87 -7.25 10.33
N TYR A 48 8.46 -7.10 9.08
CA TYR A 48 7.98 -8.20 8.25
C TYR A 48 8.81 -8.26 6.96
N PHE A 49 8.77 -9.40 6.28
CA PHE A 49 9.59 -9.73 5.12
C PHE A 49 9.45 -8.68 4.01
N ASP A 50 8.23 -8.40 3.56
CA ASP A 50 7.97 -7.52 2.41
C ASP A 50 8.08 -6.04 2.74
N HIS A 51 7.50 -5.65 3.87
CA HIS A 51 7.32 -4.25 4.24
C HIS A 51 7.66 -4.01 5.72
N PRO A 52 8.01 -2.77 6.07
CA PRO A 52 8.10 -2.33 7.45
C PRO A 52 6.77 -2.47 8.23
N PRO A 53 6.81 -2.48 9.57
CA PRO A 53 5.75 -3.09 10.37
C PRO A 53 4.47 -2.27 10.61
N ILE A 54 4.43 -0.96 10.31
CA ILE A 54 3.32 -0.10 10.77
C ILE A 54 1.94 -0.65 10.37
N SER A 55 1.75 -1.13 9.14
CA SER A 55 0.45 -1.65 8.70
C SER A 55 0.02 -2.89 9.48
N TRP A 56 0.93 -3.84 9.70
CA TRP A 56 0.64 -5.02 10.53
C TRP A 56 0.40 -4.65 11.99
N TRP A 57 1.18 -3.72 12.56
CA TRP A 57 0.97 -3.26 13.94
C TRP A 57 -0.39 -2.57 14.11
N MET A 58 -0.83 -1.77 13.13
CA MET A 58 -2.14 -1.11 13.15
C MET A 58 -3.28 -2.12 13.08
N GLU A 59 -3.18 -3.09 12.17
CA GLU A 59 -4.20 -4.10 11.94
C GLU A 59 -4.26 -5.13 13.07
N LEU A 60 -3.12 -5.56 13.61
CA LEU A 60 -3.07 -6.34 14.86
C LEU A 60 -3.64 -5.53 16.04
N GLY A 61 -3.28 -4.25 16.13
CA GLY A 61 -3.72 -3.35 17.19
C GLY A 61 -5.23 -3.19 17.24
N ILE A 62 -5.89 -2.96 16.10
CA ILE A 62 -7.35 -2.82 16.05
C ILE A 62 -8.06 -4.13 16.38
N GLN A 63 -7.53 -5.28 15.95
CA GLN A 63 -8.09 -6.58 16.31
C GLN A 63 -7.96 -6.87 17.79
N ARG A 64 -6.81 -6.56 18.41
CA ARG A 64 -6.63 -6.71 19.87
C ARG A 64 -7.52 -5.76 20.67
N LEU A 65 -7.72 -4.54 20.17
CA LEU A 65 -8.56 -3.54 20.84
C LEU A 65 -10.05 -3.89 20.78
N THR A 66 -10.52 -4.43 19.66
CA THR A 66 -11.96 -4.69 19.42
C THR A 66 -12.38 -6.14 19.66
N GLY A 67 -11.44 -7.10 19.58
CA GLY A 67 -11.74 -8.53 19.53
C GLY A 67 -12.43 -8.99 18.24
N LEU A 68 -12.53 -8.11 17.23
CA LEU A 68 -13.23 -8.37 15.97
C LEU A 68 -12.24 -8.53 14.82
N HIS A 69 -12.51 -9.48 13.92
CA HIS A 69 -11.61 -9.91 12.84
C HIS A 69 -12.19 -9.71 11.43
N SER A 70 -13.15 -8.80 11.24
CA SER A 70 -13.82 -8.63 9.95
C SER A 70 -13.04 -7.71 9.00
N PRO A 71 -13.23 -7.84 7.66
CA PRO A 71 -12.61 -6.96 6.66
C PRO A 71 -12.84 -5.47 6.93
N PHE A 72 -14.04 -5.14 7.41
CA PHE A 72 -14.40 -3.77 7.75
C PHE A 72 -13.55 -3.22 8.90
N ILE A 73 -13.39 -4.00 9.98
CA ILE A 73 -12.68 -3.58 11.20
C ILE A 73 -11.19 -3.34 10.92
N VAL A 74 -10.54 -4.27 10.22
CA VAL A 74 -9.10 -4.17 9.94
C VAL A 74 -8.76 -2.98 9.03
N ARG A 75 -9.71 -2.49 8.22
CA ARG A 75 -9.56 -1.30 7.36
C ARG A 75 -9.77 0.03 8.08
N LEU A 76 -10.45 0.05 9.23
CA LEU A 76 -10.80 1.30 9.93
C LEU A 76 -9.59 2.20 10.25
N PRO A 77 -8.46 1.68 10.76
CA PRO A 77 -7.29 2.51 11.04
C PRO A 77 -6.72 3.17 9.77
N PHE A 78 -6.74 2.46 8.63
CA PHE A 78 -6.23 2.95 7.34
C PHE A 78 -7.14 4.04 6.77
N ILE A 79 -8.45 3.83 6.81
CA ILE A 79 -9.45 4.84 6.38
C ILE A 79 -9.33 6.10 7.25
N ALA A 80 -9.18 5.94 8.57
CA ALA A 80 -9.01 7.06 9.50
C ALA A 80 -7.71 7.83 9.24
N MET A 81 -6.58 7.13 9.04
CA MET A 81 -5.30 7.77 8.70
C MET A 81 -5.37 8.50 7.36
N PHE A 82 -6.06 7.96 6.37
CA PHE A 82 -6.21 8.64 5.09
C PHE A 82 -7.12 9.88 5.18
N ALA A 83 -8.18 9.83 6.01
CA ALA A 83 -8.96 11.03 6.32
C ALA A 83 -8.10 12.12 6.98
N ALA A 84 -7.24 11.73 7.92
CA ALA A 84 -6.28 12.63 8.56
C ALA A 84 -5.21 13.14 7.56
N THR A 85 -4.81 12.33 6.60
CA THR A 85 -3.95 12.73 5.47
C THR A 85 -4.58 13.86 4.67
N GLY A 86 -5.88 13.78 4.39
CA GLY A 86 -6.64 14.88 3.78
C GLY A 86 -6.58 16.18 4.60
N GLY A 87 -6.74 16.08 5.92
CA GLY A 87 -6.60 17.21 6.84
C GLY A 87 -5.19 17.83 6.84
N LEU A 88 -4.15 16.99 6.87
CA LEU A 88 -2.75 17.43 6.77
C LEU A 88 -2.44 18.03 5.41
N MET A 89 -2.96 17.46 4.32
CA MET A 89 -2.80 17.97 2.96
C MET A 89 -3.41 19.37 2.84
N TYR A 90 -4.60 19.57 3.39
CA TYR A 90 -5.22 20.90 3.50
C TYR A 90 -4.34 21.86 4.32
N GLY A 91 -3.86 21.40 5.48
CA GLY A 91 -3.03 22.18 6.41
C GLY A 91 -1.68 22.61 5.83
N LEU A 92 -1.01 21.72 5.09
CA LEU A 92 0.21 21.99 4.33
C LEU A 92 -0.07 22.99 3.22
N THR A 93 -1.07 22.72 2.40
CA THR A 93 -1.36 23.55 1.23
C THR A 93 -1.84 24.95 1.63
N ARG A 94 -2.65 25.11 2.69
CA ARG A 94 -3.08 26.44 3.14
C ARG A 94 -1.92 27.29 3.68
N ARG A 95 -0.92 26.62 4.28
CA ARG A 95 0.28 27.27 4.83
C ARG A 95 1.17 27.74 3.69
N LEU A 96 1.40 26.89 2.69
CA LEU A 96 2.25 27.21 1.55
C LEU A 96 1.57 28.22 0.62
N PHE A 97 0.30 28.06 0.32
CA PHE A 97 -0.42 28.82 -0.70
C PHE A 97 -1.64 29.52 -0.10
N SER A 98 -2.84 28.96 -0.28
CA SER A 98 -4.09 29.56 0.16
C SER A 98 -5.09 28.51 0.65
N PRO A 99 -6.12 28.91 1.42
CA PRO A 99 -7.20 28.00 1.81
C PRO A 99 -7.92 27.38 0.60
N ALA A 100 -8.05 28.14 -0.49
CA ALA A 100 -8.66 27.67 -1.73
C ALA A 100 -7.77 26.62 -2.44
N ALA A 101 -6.46 26.83 -2.46
CA ALA A 101 -5.52 25.84 -2.99
C ALA A 101 -5.58 24.55 -2.18
N GLY A 102 -5.70 24.65 -0.85
CA GLY A 102 -5.86 23.48 0.03
C GLY A 102 -7.11 22.68 -0.25
N LEU A 103 -8.24 23.32 -0.55
CA LEU A 103 -9.44 22.63 -1.00
C LEU A 103 -9.17 21.84 -2.30
N TRP A 104 -8.53 22.45 -3.29
CA TRP A 104 -8.23 21.77 -4.57
C TRP A 104 -7.20 20.66 -4.45
N ALA A 105 -6.23 20.78 -3.55
CA ALA A 105 -5.30 19.69 -3.23
C ALA A 105 -6.03 18.49 -2.63
N VAL A 106 -6.96 18.71 -1.69
CA VAL A 106 -7.79 17.67 -1.07
C VAL A 106 -8.72 17.02 -2.09
N ILE A 107 -9.33 17.81 -2.99
CA ILE A 107 -10.15 17.30 -4.09
C ILE A 107 -9.29 16.41 -4.98
N GLY A 108 -8.15 16.90 -5.46
CA GLY A 108 -7.21 16.16 -6.31
C GLY A 108 -6.80 14.82 -5.68
N LEU A 109 -6.44 14.84 -4.39
CA LEU A 109 -6.07 13.64 -3.64
C LEU A 109 -7.19 12.60 -3.62
N ASN A 110 -8.44 13.02 -3.37
CA ASN A 110 -9.58 12.11 -3.24
C ASN A 110 -10.20 11.66 -4.56
N ILE A 111 -9.88 12.31 -5.68
CA ILE A 111 -10.31 11.90 -7.02
C ILE A 111 -9.20 11.22 -7.83
N SER A 112 -8.03 11.00 -7.22
CA SER A 112 -6.96 10.21 -7.82
C SER A 112 -7.22 8.73 -7.55
N PRO A 113 -7.39 7.86 -8.59
CA PRO A 113 -7.82 6.47 -8.41
C PRO A 113 -7.00 5.66 -7.38
N VAL A 114 -5.67 5.72 -7.45
CA VAL A 114 -4.77 4.95 -6.57
C VAL A 114 -4.88 5.39 -5.11
N PHE A 115 -4.92 6.69 -4.87
CA PHE A 115 -5.04 7.27 -3.54
C PHE A 115 -6.43 7.07 -2.95
N SER A 116 -7.47 7.16 -3.80
CA SER A 116 -8.86 7.11 -3.36
C SER A 116 -9.31 5.69 -3.03
N LEU A 117 -9.09 4.74 -3.94
CA LEU A 117 -9.58 3.37 -3.83
C LEU A 117 -8.63 2.50 -3.01
N ALA A 118 -7.35 2.41 -3.40
CA ALA A 118 -6.41 1.49 -2.77
C ALA A 118 -5.82 2.08 -1.48
N PHE A 119 -5.04 3.16 -1.56
CA PHE A 119 -4.25 3.64 -0.42
C PHE A 119 -5.11 4.18 0.72
N GLY A 120 -6.28 4.75 0.39
CA GLY A 120 -7.19 5.27 1.38
C GLY A 120 -8.13 4.25 2.02
N THR A 121 -8.21 3.02 1.49
CA THR A 121 -9.23 2.04 1.94
C THR A 121 -8.63 0.71 2.40
N TRP A 122 -7.63 0.19 1.68
CA TRP A 122 -7.14 -1.17 1.87
C TRP A 122 -6.09 -1.26 2.99
N VAL A 123 -5.96 -2.46 3.57
CA VAL A 123 -4.90 -2.80 4.52
C VAL A 123 -3.56 -2.91 3.79
N LEU A 124 -2.89 -1.77 3.59
CA LEU A 124 -1.65 -1.63 2.83
C LEU A 124 -0.64 -0.70 3.53
N PRO A 125 0.68 -0.79 3.21
CA PRO A 125 1.70 0.14 3.71
C PRO A 125 1.53 1.58 3.26
N ASP A 126 0.79 1.81 2.16
CA ASP A 126 0.70 3.12 1.51
C ASP A 126 -0.13 4.15 2.28
N GLY A 127 -1.25 3.76 2.91
CA GLY A 127 -2.08 4.68 3.69
C GLY A 127 -1.32 5.35 4.86
N PRO A 128 -0.64 4.57 5.72
CA PRO A 128 0.19 5.13 6.78
C PRO A 128 1.39 5.92 6.26
N LEU A 129 2.03 5.44 5.19
CA LEU A 129 3.11 6.15 4.51
C LEU A 129 2.68 7.56 4.09
N ASP A 130 1.53 7.69 3.41
CA ASP A 130 1.03 8.97 2.91
C ASP A 130 0.79 9.95 4.06
N PHE A 131 0.17 9.48 5.14
CA PHE A 131 -0.06 10.29 6.35
C PHE A 131 1.24 10.85 6.92
N PHE A 132 2.22 9.97 7.16
CA PHE A 132 3.49 10.37 7.76
C PHE A 132 4.34 11.23 6.84
N LEU A 133 4.32 10.99 5.53
CA LEU A 133 5.04 11.82 4.56
C LEU A 133 4.45 13.24 4.46
N VAL A 134 3.13 13.40 4.41
CA VAL A 134 2.51 14.73 4.38
C VAL A 134 2.74 15.46 5.69
N GLY A 135 2.67 14.74 6.82
CA GLY A 135 3.03 15.27 8.14
C GLY A 135 4.49 15.73 8.20
N ALA A 136 5.43 14.92 7.70
CA ALA A 136 6.85 15.24 7.63
C ALA A 136 7.10 16.48 6.75
N ALA A 137 6.46 16.56 5.58
CA ALA A 137 6.55 17.73 4.71
C ALA A 137 6.00 19.00 5.39
N TRP A 138 4.92 18.88 6.17
CA TRP A 138 4.38 19.96 6.98
C TRP A 138 5.32 20.41 8.09
N ALA A 139 5.91 19.48 8.84
CA ALA A 139 6.89 19.77 9.87
C ALA A 139 8.17 20.40 9.27
N LEU A 140 8.65 19.91 8.12
CA LEU A 140 9.77 20.50 7.40
C LEU A 140 9.47 21.92 6.93
N ALA A 141 8.27 22.19 6.41
CA ALA A 141 7.85 23.53 6.02
C ALA A 141 7.77 24.50 7.22
N ARG A 142 7.44 24.00 8.41
CA ARG A 142 7.55 24.76 9.68
C ARG A 142 9.00 25.03 10.05
N ALA A 143 9.81 23.98 10.14
CA ALA A 143 11.20 24.04 10.55
C ALA A 143 12.05 24.97 9.66
N LEU A 144 11.77 24.99 8.36
CA LEU A 144 12.50 25.80 7.37
C LEU A 144 11.90 27.20 7.13
N GLY A 145 10.81 27.56 7.84
CA GLY A 145 10.13 28.84 7.66
C GLY A 145 9.57 29.02 6.26
N ILE A 146 9.01 27.97 5.68
CA ILE A 146 8.41 27.98 4.34
C ILE A 146 6.90 28.11 4.50
N GLY A 147 6.37 29.19 3.95
CA GLY A 147 4.94 29.53 3.97
C GLY A 147 4.64 30.59 2.94
N ARG A 148 3.35 30.92 2.79
CA ARG A 148 2.90 32.02 1.94
C ARG A 148 3.46 33.37 2.41
N PRO A 149 3.73 34.33 1.51
CA PRO A 149 4.38 35.59 1.84
C PRO A 149 3.71 36.36 2.98
N GLU A 150 2.38 36.34 3.03
CA GLU A 150 1.57 37.11 3.99
C GLU A 150 1.67 36.59 5.42
N MET A 151 2.28 35.42 5.64
CA MET A 151 2.47 34.84 6.97
C MET A 151 3.78 35.25 7.65
N GLU A 152 4.67 35.95 6.94
CA GLU A 152 6.02 36.29 7.43
C GLU A 152 6.73 35.08 8.05
N ALA A 153 6.59 33.91 7.42
CA ALA A 153 7.00 32.64 8.01
C ALA A 153 8.51 32.63 8.36
N THR A 154 8.80 32.42 9.63
CA THR A 154 10.16 32.25 10.16
C THR A 154 10.46 30.76 10.43
N PRO A 155 11.73 30.35 10.37
CA PRO A 155 12.16 29.02 10.80
C PRO A 155 11.77 28.74 12.25
N ASP A 156 11.24 27.55 12.50
CA ASP A 156 10.71 27.12 13.80
C ASP A 156 11.37 25.80 14.21
N ALA A 157 12.47 25.89 14.97
CA ALA A 157 13.36 24.75 15.23
C ALA A 157 12.69 23.61 16.00
N ASP A 158 11.60 23.89 16.73
CA ASP A 158 10.85 22.90 17.53
C ASP A 158 10.15 21.85 16.65
N PHE A 159 10.06 22.09 15.34
CA PHE A 159 9.49 21.14 14.39
C PHE A 159 10.50 20.11 13.86
N TRP A 160 11.80 20.25 14.14
CA TRP A 160 12.78 19.24 13.74
C TRP A 160 12.55 17.88 14.41
N PRO A 161 12.31 17.78 15.74
CA PRO A 161 11.96 16.51 16.35
C PRO A 161 10.72 15.85 15.75
N LEU A 162 9.66 16.64 15.52
CA LEU A 162 8.44 16.14 14.89
C LEU A 162 8.70 15.65 13.46
N ALA A 163 9.50 16.38 12.68
CA ALA A 163 9.91 15.94 11.35
C ALA A 163 10.65 14.59 11.44
N GLY A 164 11.65 14.46 12.32
CA GLY A 164 12.39 13.21 12.51
C GLY A 164 11.50 12.01 12.86
N ILE A 165 10.59 12.16 13.81
CA ILE A 165 9.66 11.10 14.22
C ILE A 165 8.75 10.70 13.06
N LEU A 166 8.15 11.67 12.35
CA LEU A 166 7.26 11.39 11.21
C LEU A 166 8.01 10.74 10.05
N ILE A 167 9.27 11.14 9.80
CA ILE A 167 10.14 10.52 8.80
C ILE A 167 10.44 9.07 9.17
N GLY A 168 10.80 8.82 10.43
CA GLY A 168 11.00 7.47 10.95
C GLY A 168 9.74 6.62 10.77
N LEU A 169 8.57 7.12 11.15
CA LEU A 169 7.29 6.41 10.97
C LEU A 169 6.94 6.18 9.49
N ALA A 170 7.25 7.11 8.59
CA ALA A 170 7.08 6.91 7.16
C ALA A 170 7.98 5.77 6.64
N MET A 171 9.24 5.73 7.06
CA MET A 171 10.18 4.65 6.73
C MET A 171 9.74 3.31 7.35
N THR A 172 9.20 3.33 8.57
CA THR A 172 8.61 2.17 9.26
C THR A 172 7.24 1.78 8.67
N SER A 173 6.70 2.54 7.70
CA SER A 173 5.54 2.16 6.90
C SER A 173 5.93 1.56 5.56
N LYS A 174 6.88 2.18 4.84
CA LYS A 174 7.38 1.69 3.55
C LYS A 174 8.80 2.20 3.28
N TYR A 175 9.68 1.32 2.81
CA TYR A 175 11.07 1.66 2.49
C TYR A 175 11.21 2.84 1.51
N ASN A 176 10.25 2.99 0.58
CA ASN A 176 10.22 4.07 -0.41
C ASN A 176 10.18 5.48 0.20
N ALA A 177 9.81 5.64 1.48
CA ALA A 177 9.84 6.93 2.16
C ALA A 177 11.21 7.61 2.08
N VAL A 178 12.30 6.84 2.06
CA VAL A 178 13.68 7.35 1.96
C VAL A 178 13.89 8.20 0.70
N LEU A 179 13.15 7.94 -0.37
CA LEU A 179 13.25 8.68 -1.64
C LEU A 179 12.72 10.11 -1.51
N VAL A 180 11.63 10.29 -0.77
CA VAL A 180 11.11 11.63 -0.46
C VAL A 180 12.07 12.38 0.46
N MET A 181 12.75 11.66 1.38
CA MET A 181 13.77 12.25 2.26
C MET A 181 15.03 12.68 1.52
N ALA A 182 15.46 11.88 0.54
CA ALA A 182 16.51 12.29 -0.38
C ALA A 182 16.12 13.57 -1.12
N GLY A 183 14.85 13.69 -1.55
CA GLY A 183 14.29 14.93 -2.08
C GLY A 183 14.39 16.11 -1.10
N ALA A 184 14.07 15.91 0.18
CA ALA A 184 14.17 16.94 1.20
C ALA A 184 15.62 17.42 1.39
N LEU A 185 16.57 16.49 1.44
CA LEU A 185 18.00 16.79 1.53
C LEU A 185 18.48 17.58 0.29
N LEU A 186 18.12 17.13 -0.92
CA LEU A 186 18.48 17.83 -2.16
C LEU A 186 17.90 19.25 -2.21
N PHE A 187 16.66 19.44 -1.75
CA PHE A 187 16.09 20.78 -1.58
C PHE A 187 16.93 21.64 -0.63
N MET A 188 17.30 21.12 0.54
CA MET A 188 18.13 21.83 1.51
C MET A 188 19.51 22.16 0.96
N LEU A 189 20.08 21.29 0.13
CA LEU A 189 21.35 21.54 -0.54
C LEU A 189 21.24 22.60 -1.63
N VAL A 190 20.12 22.69 -2.36
CA VAL A 190 19.95 23.65 -3.47
C VAL A 190 19.45 25.02 -2.99
N ASP A 191 18.57 25.08 -2.00
CA ASP A 191 18.01 26.33 -1.46
C ASP A 191 18.97 26.98 -0.45
N ALA A 192 19.51 28.15 -0.79
CA ALA A 192 20.54 28.82 0.03
C ALA A 192 20.09 29.11 1.47
N ARG A 193 18.81 29.38 1.71
CA ARG A 193 18.27 29.64 3.07
C ARG A 193 18.08 28.35 3.85
N ALA A 194 17.57 27.30 3.22
CA ALA A 194 17.43 25.97 3.85
C ALA A 194 18.80 25.33 4.12
N ARG A 195 19.80 25.55 3.26
CA ARG A 195 21.16 25.03 3.43
C ARG A 195 21.78 25.45 4.76
N ARG A 196 21.50 26.67 5.23
CA ARG A 196 21.99 27.17 6.53
C ARG A 196 21.48 26.32 7.69
N ALA A 197 20.32 25.68 7.57
CA ALA A 197 19.82 24.79 8.60
C ALA A 197 20.69 23.55 8.79
N LEU A 198 21.42 23.09 7.75
CA LEU A 198 22.35 21.95 7.87
C LEU A 198 23.53 22.25 8.82
N ALA A 199 23.82 23.53 9.07
CA ALA A 199 24.83 23.96 10.04
C ALA A 199 24.27 24.09 11.47
N THR A 200 22.98 23.81 11.70
CA THR A 200 22.36 23.84 13.03
C THR A 200 22.07 22.42 13.52
N PRO A 201 21.86 22.19 14.84
CA PRO A 201 21.56 20.85 15.36
C PRO A 201 20.24 20.25 14.86
N GLY A 202 19.29 21.08 14.42
CA GLY A 202 17.91 20.67 14.12
C GLY A 202 17.79 19.49 13.15
N PRO A 203 18.29 19.59 11.90
CA PRO A 203 18.22 18.48 10.94
C PRO A 203 18.87 17.18 11.46
N TRP A 204 19.95 17.29 12.23
CA TRP A 204 20.66 16.13 12.78
C TRP A 204 19.86 15.46 13.91
N VAL A 205 19.20 16.24 14.77
CA VAL A 205 18.23 15.72 15.75
C VAL A 205 17.10 14.97 15.03
N ALA A 206 16.60 15.51 13.92
CA ALA A 206 15.59 14.82 13.12
C ALA A 206 16.10 13.49 12.55
N CYS A 207 17.34 13.45 12.03
CA CYS A 207 17.97 12.21 11.55
C CYS A 207 18.12 11.16 12.66
N VAL A 208 18.58 11.55 13.85
CA VAL A 208 18.72 10.63 14.99
C VAL A 208 17.37 10.06 15.40
N LEU A 209 16.34 10.90 15.52
CA LEU A 209 15.00 10.43 15.88
C LEU A 209 14.39 9.53 14.80
N ALA A 210 14.59 9.85 13.53
CA ALA A 210 14.17 8.97 12.44
C ALA A 210 14.84 7.60 12.52
N ALA A 211 16.15 7.56 12.79
CA ALA A 211 16.90 6.32 12.95
C ALA A 211 16.45 5.50 14.15
N VAL A 212 16.15 6.15 15.29
CA VAL A 212 15.61 5.48 16.49
C VAL A 212 14.23 4.88 16.20
N VAL A 213 13.33 5.63 15.57
CA VAL A 213 11.99 5.13 15.22
C VAL A 213 12.05 4.01 14.17
N PHE A 214 13.02 4.06 13.27
CA PHE A 214 13.24 3.02 12.25
C PHE A 214 14.04 1.81 12.78
N SER A 215 14.60 1.88 13.99
CA SER A 215 15.49 0.82 14.52
C SER A 215 14.85 -0.58 14.61
N PRO A 216 13.53 -0.77 14.87
CA PRO A 216 12.93 -2.11 14.89
C PRO A 216 13.11 -2.85 13.56
N VAL A 217 13.07 -2.11 12.45
CA VAL A 217 13.24 -2.65 11.09
C VAL A 217 14.66 -3.14 10.85
N VAL A 218 15.64 -2.37 11.31
CA VAL A 218 17.07 -2.71 11.21
C VAL A 218 17.40 -3.92 12.09
N ILE A 219 16.90 -3.92 13.34
CA ILE A 219 17.11 -5.02 14.29
C ILE A 219 16.51 -6.31 13.74
N TRP A 220 15.25 -6.28 13.28
CA TRP A 220 14.61 -7.46 12.71
C TRP A 220 15.37 -8.00 11.49
N ASN A 221 15.81 -7.12 10.58
CA ASN A 221 16.59 -7.54 9.43
C ASN A 221 17.92 -8.18 9.85
N ALA A 222 18.64 -7.59 10.81
CA ALA A 222 19.89 -8.18 11.31
C ALA A 222 19.67 -9.59 11.90
N LEU A 223 18.54 -9.82 12.58
CA LEU A 223 18.17 -11.13 13.13
C LEU A 223 17.71 -12.13 12.07
N ASN A 224 17.22 -11.64 10.91
CA ASN A 224 16.68 -12.45 9.82
C ASN A 224 17.57 -12.43 8.56
N GLY A 225 18.89 -12.25 8.71
CA GLY A 225 19.84 -12.34 7.60
C GLY A 225 19.67 -11.26 6.52
N TRP A 226 19.17 -10.09 6.88
CA TRP A 226 18.87 -8.96 5.99
C TRP A 226 17.83 -9.27 4.91
N ALA A 227 16.95 -10.24 5.17
CA ALA A 227 15.97 -10.77 4.23
C ALA A 227 15.16 -9.69 3.49
N SER A 228 14.57 -8.72 4.19
CA SER A 228 13.76 -7.68 3.54
C SER A 228 14.59 -6.79 2.63
N PHE A 229 15.78 -6.36 3.07
CA PHE A 229 16.65 -5.52 2.26
C PHE A 229 17.18 -6.25 1.03
N GLY A 230 17.52 -7.53 1.17
CA GLY A 230 17.84 -8.42 0.05
C GLY A 230 16.69 -8.50 -0.95
N TYR A 231 15.47 -8.77 -0.46
CA TYR A 231 14.27 -8.83 -1.29
C TYR A 231 14.01 -7.53 -2.06
N GLN A 232 14.15 -6.35 -1.42
CA GLN A 232 13.98 -5.06 -2.10
C GLN A 232 15.09 -4.81 -3.13
N GLY A 233 16.35 -5.15 -2.80
CA GLY A 233 17.50 -5.02 -3.68
C GLY A 233 17.38 -5.87 -4.96
N ASP A 234 16.89 -7.10 -4.82
CA ASP A 234 16.65 -8.03 -5.93
C ASP A 234 15.68 -7.48 -6.98
N ARG A 235 14.79 -6.56 -6.61
CA ARG A 235 13.87 -5.90 -7.55
C ARG A 235 14.55 -4.88 -8.47
N ALA A 236 15.75 -4.42 -8.10
CA ALA A 236 16.59 -3.53 -8.90
C ALA A 236 17.61 -4.29 -9.77
N THR A 237 17.60 -5.63 -9.77
CA THR A 237 18.55 -6.49 -10.51
C THR A 237 18.05 -6.86 -11.91
N GLY A 238 18.96 -7.42 -12.73
CA GLY A 238 18.69 -7.84 -14.10
C GLY A 238 18.89 -6.69 -15.09
N PHE A 239 20.15 -6.33 -15.34
CA PHE A 239 20.52 -5.19 -16.20
C PHE A 239 20.23 -5.49 -17.67
N GLY A 240 19.31 -4.70 -18.25
CA GLY A 240 19.00 -4.69 -19.68
C GLY A 240 18.40 -3.35 -20.07
N LEU A 241 18.81 -2.81 -21.23
CA LEU A 241 18.29 -1.52 -21.70
C LEU A 241 16.86 -1.67 -22.23
N HIS A 242 15.93 -0.94 -21.64
CA HIS A 242 14.52 -0.95 -22.01
C HIS A 242 13.97 0.47 -22.24
N PRO A 243 14.26 1.09 -23.41
CA PRO A 243 14.05 2.53 -23.63
C PRO A 243 12.58 2.97 -23.56
N LEU A 244 11.63 2.05 -23.80
CA LEU A 244 10.20 2.35 -23.78
C LEU A 244 9.55 2.19 -22.39
N ARG A 245 10.22 1.53 -21.43
CA ARG A 245 9.64 1.27 -20.10
C ARG A 245 9.37 2.55 -19.30
N PRO A 246 10.23 3.57 -19.29
CA PRO A 246 9.91 4.84 -18.62
C PRO A 246 8.58 5.46 -19.09
N PHE A 247 8.30 5.44 -20.39
CA PHE A 247 7.04 5.96 -20.95
C PHE A 247 5.83 5.11 -20.54
N ALA A 248 5.99 3.78 -20.50
CA ALA A 248 4.94 2.89 -19.99
C ALA A 248 4.68 3.13 -18.49
N ILE A 249 5.73 3.37 -17.71
CA ILE A 249 5.63 3.72 -16.28
C ILE A 249 4.87 5.03 -16.10
N TRP A 250 5.24 6.09 -16.82
CA TRP A 250 4.53 7.37 -16.77
C TRP A 250 3.09 7.27 -17.24
N GLY A 251 2.82 6.46 -18.28
CA GLY A 251 1.45 6.17 -18.72
C GLY A 251 0.63 5.48 -17.64
N GLY A 252 1.22 4.49 -16.95
CA GLY A 252 0.58 3.81 -15.82
C GLY A 252 0.36 4.71 -14.61
N GLU A 253 1.34 5.56 -14.28
CA GLU A 253 1.24 6.56 -13.21
C GLU A 253 0.15 7.59 -13.51
N ALA A 254 0.05 8.02 -14.78
CA ALA A 254 -1.02 8.89 -15.23
C ALA A 254 -2.40 8.24 -15.08
N LEU A 255 -2.55 6.94 -15.34
CA LEU A 255 -3.80 6.22 -15.08
C LEU A 255 -4.11 6.11 -13.59
N PHE A 256 -3.09 5.96 -12.74
CA PHE A 256 -3.25 5.81 -11.29
C PHE A 256 -3.65 7.12 -10.60
N VAL A 257 -3.29 8.27 -11.15
CA VAL A 257 -3.66 9.59 -10.62
C VAL A 257 -4.80 10.27 -11.42
N ALA A 258 -5.09 9.79 -12.63
CA ALA A 258 -5.88 10.40 -13.72
C ALA A 258 -5.04 11.30 -14.65
N PRO A 259 -5.08 11.09 -15.98
CA PRO A 259 -4.19 11.79 -16.92
C PRO A 259 -4.28 13.32 -16.87
N TRP A 260 -5.48 13.87 -16.66
CA TRP A 260 -5.68 15.32 -16.58
C TRP A 260 -5.12 15.96 -15.30
N ILE A 261 -4.84 15.16 -14.26
CA ILE A 261 -4.14 15.57 -13.04
C ILE A 261 -2.63 15.40 -13.22
N PHE A 262 -2.21 14.27 -13.79
CA PHE A 262 -0.81 13.92 -13.98
C PHE A 262 -0.05 14.93 -14.85
N VAL A 263 -0.62 15.33 -15.99
CA VAL A 263 0.02 16.25 -16.94
C VAL A 263 0.39 17.60 -16.29
N PRO A 264 -0.53 18.34 -15.63
CA PRO A 264 -0.16 19.56 -14.94
C PRO A 264 0.80 19.30 -13.76
N MET A 265 0.69 18.18 -13.03
CA MET A 265 1.67 17.84 -11.98
C MET A 265 3.10 17.75 -12.52
N ALA A 266 3.30 17.09 -13.66
CA ALA A 266 4.61 16.97 -14.29
C ALA A 266 5.16 18.35 -14.70
N ALA A 267 4.34 19.20 -15.31
CA ALA A 267 4.71 20.55 -15.69
C ALA A 267 5.06 21.42 -14.46
N LEU A 268 4.25 21.34 -13.40
CA LEU A 268 4.45 22.07 -12.14
C LEU A 268 5.69 21.59 -11.39
N MET A 269 6.00 20.30 -11.42
CA MET A 269 7.24 19.75 -10.86
C MET A 269 8.46 20.33 -11.59
N ILE A 270 8.48 20.30 -12.92
CA ILE A 270 9.57 20.89 -13.72
C ILE A 270 9.69 22.39 -13.46
N GLY A 271 8.55 23.10 -13.42
CA GLY A 271 8.50 24.53 -13.10
C GLY A 271 9.03 24.84 -11.69
N GLY A 272 8.71 24.01 -10.69
CA GLY A 272 9.19 24.16 -9.32
C GLY A 272 10.70 23.93 -9.20
N LEU A 273 11.26 22.94 -9.92
CA LEU A 273 12.70 22.69 -9.95
C LEU A 273 13.49 23.83 -10.60
N ARG A 274 12.92 24.47 -11.63
CA ARG A 274 13.55 25.59 -12.36
C ARG A 274 13.25 26.96 -11.76
N GLY A 275 12.21 27.07 -10.94
CA GLY A 275 11.68 28.33 -10.43
C GLY A 275 12.38 28.86 -9.17
N SER A 276 12.08 30.11 -8.82
CA SER A 276 12.58 30.79 -7.62
C SER A 276 11.66 30.63 -6.40
N ASP A 277 10.40 30.23 -6.58
CA ASP A 277 9.46 30.02 -5.47
C ASP A 277 9.89 28.82 -4.61
N ARG A 278 10.36 29.12 -3.40
CA ARG A 278 10.85 28.11 -2.44
C ARG A 278 9.79 27.05 -2.10
N ARG A 279 8.51 27.42 -2.11
CA ARG A 279 7.40 26.50 -1.80
C ARG A 279 7.24 25.46 -2.90
N ALA A 280 7.24 25.91 -4.15
CA ALA A 280 7.19 25.04 -5.32
C ALA A 280 8.44 24.19 -5.44
N ARG A 281 9.60 24.78 -5.19
CA ARG A 281 10.89 24.08 -5.21
C ARG A 281 10.96 22.96 -4.18
N LEU A 282 10.52 23.20 -2.94
CA LEU A 282 10.44 22.15 -1.91
C LEU A 282 9.63 20.96 -2.40
N LEU A 283 8.37 21.21 -2.76
CA LEU A 283 7.43 20.16 -3.18
C LEU A 283 7.91 19.41 -4.44
N ALA A 284 8.53 20.12 -5.38
CA ALA A 284 9.09 19.52 -6.58
C ALA A 284 10.28 18.61 -6.28
N TRP A 285 11.17 18.96 -5.35
CA TRP A 285 12.28 18.08 -4.94
C TRP A 285 11.80 16.86 -4.14
N LEU A 286 10.80 17.04 -3.27
CA LEU A 286 10.15 15.91 -2.58
C LEU A 286 9.49 14.95 -3.60
N GLY A 287 8.94 15.50 -4.69
CA GLY A 287 8.24 14.76 -5.74
C GLY A 287 9.15 14.06 -6.75
N VAL A 288 10.20 14.75 -7.22
CA VAL A 288 10.99 14.32 -8.39
C VAL A 288 11.79 13.06 -8.13
N VAL A 289 12.32 12.88 -6.91
CA VAL A 289 13.23 11.77 -6.62
C VAL A 289 12.53 10.42 -6.77
N PRO A 290 11.35 10.16 -6.13
CA PRO A 290 10.60 8.94 -6.39
C PRO A 290 10.25 8.73 -7.88
N VAL A 291 9.73 9.77 -8.54
CA VAL A 291 9.26 9.70 -9.93
C VAL A 291 10.39 9.34 -10.90
N VAL A 292 11.50 10.06 -10.81
CA VAL A 292 12.64 9.84 -11.71
C VAL A 292 13.34 8.53 -11.38
N LEU A 293 13.53 8.19 -10.11
CA LEU A 293 14.24 6.97 -9.74
C LEU A 293 13.53 5.71 -10.26
N PHE A 294 12.23 5.56 -10.05
CA PHE A 294 11.51 4.38 -10.57
C PHE A 294 11.49 4.32 -12.10
N SER A 295 11.49 5.48 -12.76
CA SER A 295 11.62 5.56 -14.21
C SER A 295 13.01 5.09 -14.67
N VAL A 296 14.08 5.53 -13.99
CA VAL A 296 15.47 5.11 -14.26
C VAL A 296 15.67 3.63 -13.96
N ILE A 297 15.14 3.12 -12.85
CA ILE A 297 15.17 1.68 -12.55
C ILE A 297 14.42 0.93 -13.65
N GLY A 298 13.26 1.42 -14.10
CA GLY A 298 12.52 0.82 -15.21
C GLY A 298 13.29 0.76 -16.53
N LEU A 299 14.21 1.70 -16.78
CA LEU A 299 15.07 1.71 -17.96
C LEU A 299 16.07 0.54 -17.98
N TRP A 300 16.50 0.08 -16.80
CA TRP A 300 17.60 -0.87 -16.65
C TRP A 300 17.21 -2.21 -16.04
N SER A 301 16.16 -2.26 -15.22
CA SER A 301 15.71 -3.47 -14.54
C SER A 301 14.87 -4.32 -15.49
N SER A 302 15.17 -5.61 -15.54
CA SER A 302 14.37 -6.61 -16.25
C SER A 302 13.09 -6.96 -15.49
N ARG A 303 13.00 -6.66 -14.18
CA ARG A 303 11.81 -6.93 -13.36
C ARG A 303 10.70 -5.88 -13.60
N LYS A 304 9.46 -6.27 -13.30
CA LYS A 304 8.29 -5.41 -13.44
C LYS A 304 8.28 -4.34 -12.33
N ILE A 305 8.32 -3.08 -12.75
CA ILE A 305 8.09 -1.92 -11.88
C ILE A 305 6.58 -1.67 -11.80
N LEU A 306 6.06 -1.56 -10.58
CA LEU A 306 4.64 -1.27 -10.36
C LEU A 306 4.43 0.24 -10.38
N PHE A 307 3.46 0.70 -11.16
CA PHE A 307 3.26 2.14 -11.41
C PHE A 307 2.96 2.95 -10.15
N HIS A 308 2.37 2.35 -9.12
CA HIS A 308 2.08 3.06 -7.86
C HIS A 308 3.34 3.32 -7.02
N TRP A 309 4.51 2.75 -7.35
CA TRP A 309 5.71 2.92 -6.55
C TRP A 309 6.19 4.38 -6.46
N ALA A 310 5.96 5.17 -7.50
CA ALA A 310 6.24 6.60 -7.53
C ALA A 310 5.16 7.48 -6.89
N ALA A 311 4.05 6.90 -6.41
CA ALA A 311 2.95 7.63 -5.78
C ALA A 311 3.40 8.59 -4.64
N PRO A 312 4.37 8.26 -3.78
CA PRO A 312 4.89 9.21 -2.80
C PRO A 312 5.40 10.52 -3.42
N GLY A 313 5.90 10.47 -4.66
CA GLY A 313 6.30 11.67 -5.38
C GLY A 313 5.11 12.52 -5.82
N TYR A 314 4.08 11.89 -6.41
CA TYR A 314 2.85 12.57 -6.82
C TYR A 314 2.06 13.14 -5.65
N LEU A 315 2.09 12.46 -4.50
CA LEU A 315 1.50 12.94 -3.25
C LEU A 315 2.00 14.34 -2.89
N MET A 316 3.30 14.60 -3.09
CA MET A 316 3.94 15.89 -2.79
C MET A 316 3.57 17.00 -3.77
N LEU A 317 2.96 16.66 -4.92
CA LEU A 317 2.60 17.63 -5.97
C LEU A 317 1.16 18.13 -5.87
N PHE A 318 0.29 17.51 -5.06
CA PHE A 318 -1.09 17.99 -4.85
C PHE A 318 -1.20 19.43 -4.36
N PRO A 319 -0.33 19.96 -3.47
CA PRO A 319 -0.39 21.37 -3.09
C PRO A 319 -0.11 22.31 -4.28
N LEU A 320 0.80 21.94 -5.19
CA LEU A 320 1.09 22.72 -6.40
C LEU A 320 -0.07 22.67 -7.37
N LEU A 321 -0.67 21.49 -7.57
CA LEU A 321 -1.88 21.34 -8.37
C LEU A 321 -2.98 22.25 -7.82
N GLY A 322 -3.20 22.25 -6.50
CA GLY A 322 -4.19 23.09 -5.85
C GLY A 322 -3.99 24.59 -6.11
N ASP A 323 -2.76 25.08 -5.99
CA ASP A 323 -2.42 26.48 -6.30
C ASP A 323 -2.62 26.80 -7.78
N TRP A 324 -2.18 25.91 -8.68
CA TRP A 324 -2.36 26.06 -10.11
C TRP A 324 -3.84 26.18 -10.50
N VAL A 325 -4.72 25.34 -9.95
CA VAL A 325 -6.16 25.37 -10.23
C VAL A 325 -6.78 26.70 -9.81
N VAL A 326 -6.36 27.27 -8.67
CA VAL A 326 -6.88 28.56 -8.17
C VAL A 326 -6.48 29.71 -9.09
N ARG A 327 -5.32 29.63 -9.75
CA ARG A 327 -4.86 30.64 -10.70
C ARG A 327 -5.53 30.54 -12.08
N GLN A 328 -6.26 29.46 -12.36
CA GLN A 328 -6.98 29.32 -13.63
C GLN A 328 -8.29 30.10 -13.60
N ALA A 329 -8.65 30.71 -14.74
CA ALA A 329 -9.90 31.43 -14.94
C ALA A 329 -10.62 31.00 -16.24
N GLY A 330 -11.84 31.48 -16.44
CA GLY A 330 -12.61 31.27 -17.67
C GLY A 330 -12.82 29.79 -18.02
N THR A 331 -12.63 29.47 -19.31
CA THR A 331 -12.88 28.14 -19.89
C THR A 331 -12.05 27.04 -19.22
N MET A 332 -10.77 27.28 -18.91
CA MET A 332 -9.91 26.28 -18.26
C MET A 332 -10.43 25.91 -16.87
N ARG A 333 -10.85 26.91 -16.08
CA ARG A 333 -11.42 26.68 -14.75
C ARG A 333 -12.69 25.84 -14.79
N LEU A 334 -13.54 26.07 -15.80
CA LEU A 334 -14.74 25.28 -16.05
C LEU A 334 -14.41 23.83 -16.43
N TRP A 335 -13.42 23.62 -17.32
CA TRP A 335 -12.96 22.28 -17.70
C TRP A 335 -12.43 21.50 -16.51
N ILE A 336 -11.58 22.11 -15.67
CA ILE A 336 -11.07 21.47 -14.43
C ILE A 336 -12.24 21.07 -13.53
N GLY A 337 -13.23 21.96 -13.36
CA GLY A 337 -14.43 21.65 -12.56
C GLY A 337 -15.25 20.49 -13.13
N ARG A 338 -15.41 20.41 -14.45
CA ARG A 338 -16.10 19.30 -15.12
C ARG A 338 -15.32 18.00 -15.03
N ALA A 339 -14.02 18.04 -15.30
CA ALA A 339 -13.13 16.88 -15.18
C ALA A 339 -13.11 16.34 -13.75
N ALA A 340 -12.99 17.21 -12.74
CA ALA A 340 -13.02 16.80 -11.33
C ALA A 340 -14.35 16.11 -10.95
N LYS A 341 -15.49 16.67 -11.36
CA LYS A 341 -16.81 16.05 -11.13
C LYS A 341 -16.96 14.72 -11.89
N GLY A 342 -16.51 14.67 -13.14
CA GLY A 342 -16.56 13.46 -13.98
C GLY A 342 -15.69 12.33 -13.40
N THR A 343 -14.46 12.63 -12.97
CA THR A 343 -13.58 11.67 -12.31
C THR A 343 -14.15 11.21 -10.97
N ALA A 344 -14.69 12.13 -10.15
CA ALA A 344 -15.35 11.75 -8.91
C ALA A 344 -16.56 10.82 -9.16
N ALA A 345 -17.42 11.17 -10.12
CA ALA A 345 -18.57 10.35 -10.49
C ALA A 345 -18.14 8.97 -11.01
N LEU A 346 -17.09 8.90 -11.84
CA LEU A 346 -16.55 7.64 -12.34
C LEU A 346 -16.01 6.76 -11.21
N LEU A 347 -15.27 7.34 -10.25
CA LEU A 347 -14.75 6.59 -9.10
C LEU A 347 -15.85 6.09 -8.18
N VAL A 348 -16.87 6.91 -7.92
CA VAL A 348 -18.05 6.49 -7.14
C VAL A 348 -18.79 5.37 -7.88
N ALA A 349 -19.01 5.51 -9.19
CA ALA A 349 -19.66 4.48 -10.00
C ALA A 349 -18.84 3.17 -10.02
N ALA A 350 -17.52 3.25 -10.14
CA ALA A 350 -16.64 2.09 -10.09
C ALA A 350 -16.66 1.40 -8.72
N ALA A 351 -16.58 2.17 -7.63
CA ALA A 351 -16.65 1.62 -6.27
C ALA A 351 -18.01 0.97 -5.98
N LEU A 352 -19.12 1.61 -6.39
CA LEU A 352 -20.46 1.04 -6.27
C LEU A 352 -20.62 -0.20 -7.13
N PHE A 353 -20.14 -0.18 -8.38
CA PHE A 353 -20.16 -1.36 -9.25
C PHE A 353 -19.40 -2.53 -8.62
N ILE A 354 -18.18 -2.31 -8.12
CA ILE A 354 -17.39 -3.35 -7.44
C ILE A 354 -18.16 -3.88 -6.22
N ALA A 355 -18.65 -3.01 -5.34
CA ALA A 355 -19.37 -3.43 -4.15
C ALA A 355 -20.67 -4.20 -4.48
N LEU A 356 -21.44 -3.73 -5.45
CA LEU A 356 -22.68 -4.38 -5.87
C LEU A 356 -22.41 -5.71 -6.60
N GLN A 357 -21.38 -5.76 -7.45
CA GLN A 357 -21.01 -6.99 -8.14
C GLN A 357 -20.52 -8.05 -7.15
N VAL A 358 -19.67 -7.67 -6.20
CA VAL A 358 -19.17 -8.58 -5.17
C VAL A 358 -20.27 -9.03 -4.22
N ARG A 359 -21.23 -8.17 -3.87
CA ARG A 359 -22.24 -8.49 -2.86
C ARG A 359 -23.53 -9.11 -3.39
N PHE A 360 -23.88 -8.83 -4.65
CA PHE A 360 -25.16 -9.23 -5.23
C PHE A 360 -25.04 -9.88 -6.61
N GLY A 361 -23.84 -9.95 -7.20
CA GLY A 361 -23.66 -10.55 -8.52
C GLY A 361 -24.49 -9.87 -9.62
N ILE A 362 -24.56 -8.53 -9.62
CA ILE A 362 -25.48 -7.76 -10.49
C ILE A 362 -25.29 -8.01 -12.00
N VAL A 363 -24.13 -8.52 -12.42
CA VAL A 363 -23.88 -9.03 -13.78
C VAL A 363 -23.79 -10.57 -13.72
N PRO A 364 -24.85 -11.29 -14.15
CA PRO A 364 -24.81 -12.74 -14.25
C PRO A 364 -23.70 -13.22 -15.19
N GLY A 365 -22.94 -14.24 -14.77
CA GLY A 365 -21.83 -14.79 -15.56
C GLY A 365 -20.60 -13.87 -15.64
N PHE A 366 -20.51 -12.80 -14.84
CA PHE A 366 -19.34 -11.92 -14.83
C PHE A 366 -18.03 -12.68 -14.59
N ASP A 367 -18.05 -13.65 -13.67
CA ASP A 367 -16.85 -14.41 -13.31
C ASP A 367 -16.35 -15.33 -14.43
N SER A 368 -17.26 -15.82 -15.29
CA SER A 368 -16.90 -16.67 -16.43
C SER A 368 -16.32 -15.88 -17.61
N MET A 369 -16.36 -14.55 -17.57
CA MET A 369 -15.68 -13.69 -18.55
C MET A 369 -14.15 -13.69 -18.37
N PHE A 370 -13.66 -14.19 -17.23
CA PHE A 370 -12.24 -14.24 -16.90
C PHE A 370 -11.73 -15.69 -16.91
N PRO A 371 -10.43 -15.90 -17.20
CA PRO A 371 -9.83 -17.21 -17.05
C PRO A 371 -10.06 -17.78 -15.63
N PRO A 372 -10.15 -19.12 -15.46
CA PRO A 372 -10.33 -19.73 -14.15
C PRO A 372 -9.32 -19.23 -13.11
N GLY A 373 -9.81 -18.82 -11.94
CA GLY A 373 -8.99 -18.26 -10.87
C GLY A 373 -8.52 -16.81 -11.10
N LYS A 374 -8.99 -16.13 -12.15
CA LYS A 374 -8.63 -14.74 -12.48
C LYS A 374 -9.77 -13.74 -12.36
N SER A 375 -10.98 -14.18 -11.98
CA SER A 375 -12.09 -13.27 -11.74
C SER A 375 -11.73 -12.20 -10.68
N PRO A 376 -12.09 -10.92 -10.90
CA PRO A 376 -11.99 -9.87 -9.87
C PRO A 376 -12.82 -10.17 -8.62
N THR A 377 -13.99 -10.79 -8.76
CA THR A 377 -14.86 -11.16 -7.62
C THR A 377 -14.15 -12.11 -6.69
N LEU A 378 -13.49 -13.15 -7.24
CA LEU A 378 -12.71 -14.12 -6.45
C LEU A 378 -11.61 -13.45 -5.62
N GLN A 379 -11.04 -12.36 -6.13
CA GLN A 379 -10.03 -11.59 -5.41
C GLN A 379 -10.63 -10.70 -4.32
N ALA A 380 -11.89 -10.29 -4.45
CA ALA A 380 -12.58 -9.35 -3.56
C ALA A 380 -13.49 -10.02 -2.51
N ILE A 381 -13.56 -11.35 -2.47
CA ILE A 381 -14.31 -12.11 -1.46
C ILE A 381 -13.37 -12.79 -0.46
N ASP A 382 -13.90 -13.09 0.72
CA ASP A 382 -13.23 -13.91 1.71
C ASP A 382 -13.44 -15.40 1.40
N TRP A 383 -12.40 -16.22 1.55
CA TRP A 383 -12.47 -17.66 1.25
C TRP A 383 -13.03 -18.48 2.44
N THR A 384 -14.01 -17.94 3.18
CA THR A 384 -14.55 -18.56 4.40
C THR A 384 -15.16 -19.95 4.18
N SER A 385 -15.64 -20.24 2.97
CA SER A 385 -16.07 -21.57 2.53
C SER A 385 -14.96 -22.63 2.66
N PHE A 386 -13.68 -22.24 2.56
CA PHE A 386 -12.55 -23.12 2.81
C PHE A 386 -12.52 -23.62 4.26
N ARG A 387 -12.69 -22.69 5.22
CA ARG A 387 -12.76 -23.03 6.66
C ARG A 387 -13.96 -23.93 6.95
N THR A 388 -15.12 -23.62 6.37
CA THR A 388 -16.34 -24.45 6.51
C THR A 388 -16.10 -25.87 6.00
N ALA A 389 -15.45 -26.03 4.84
CA ALA A 389 -15.10 -27.33 4.29
C ALA A 389 -14.15 -28.12 5.21
N LEU A 390 -13.11 -27.48 5.76
CA LEU A 390 -12.21 -28.15 6.72
C LEU A 390 -12.95 -28.62 7.99
N LYS A 391 -13.83 -27.78 8.54
CA LYS A 391 -14.65 -28.15 9.71
C LYS A 391 -15.54 -29.35 9.43
N ALA A 392 -16.20 -29.37 8.27
CA ALA A 392 -17.07 -30.47 7.87
C ALA A 392 -16.31 -31.80 7.68
N ARG A 393 -15.03 -31.73 7.30
CA ARG A 393 -14.13 -32.89 7.17
C ARG A 393 -13.46 -33.30 8.48
N GLY A 394 -13.72 -32.58 9.57
CA GLY A 394 -13.01 -32.74 10.84
C GLY A 394 -11.54 -32.31 10.80
N GLN A 395 -11.04 -31.75 9.69
CA GLN A 395 -9.64 -31.39 9.45
C GLN A 395 -9.29 -29.96 9.94
N PHE A 396 -10.17 -29.33 10.70
CA PHE A 396 -9.96 -27.99 11.25
C PHE A 396 -9.42 -28.09 12.68
N ASP A 397 -8.33 -27.36 12.96
CA ASP A 397 -7.70 -27.25 14.29
C ASP A 397 -7.22 -28.61 14.85
N GLN A 398 -6.74 -29.50 13.96
CA GLN A 398 -6.19 -30.79 14.37
C GLN A 398 -4.72 -30.66 14.80
N PRO A 399 -4.31 -31.22 15.96
CA PRO A 399 -2.91 -31.31 16.34
C PRO A 399 -2.09 -32.08 15.30
N GLY A 400 -0.90 -31.57 14.95
CA GLY A 400 -0.01 -32.22 13.98
C GLY A 400 -0.47 -32.12 12.52
N LEU A 401 -1.47 -31.27 12.23
CA LEU A 401 -1.89 -30.93 10.86
C LEU A 401 -1.59 -29.45 10.57
N ALA A 402 -0.91 -29.19 9.45
CA ALA A 402 -0.68 -27.85 8.93
C ALA A 402 -1.19 -27.72 7.48
N LEU A 403 -1.31 -26.48 7.00
CA LEU A 403 -1.70 -26.16 5.63
C LEU A 403 -0.50 -25.69 4.82
N ALA A 404 -0.47 -26.06 3.54
CA ALA A 404 0.49 -25.52 2.58
C ALA A 404 -0.23 -25.03 1.32
N ALA A 405 0.15 -23.86 0.82
CA ALA A 405 -0.16 -23.46 -0.56
C ALA A 405 1.11 -23.40 -1.40
N LEU A 406 0.98 -23.42 -2.73
CA LEU A 406 2.16 -23.29 -3.59
C LEU A 406 2.59 -21.84 -3.79
N ARG A 407 1.72 -20.86 -3.55
CA ARG A 407 2.01 -19.43 -3.73
C ARG A 407 1.57 -18.64 -2.51
N TRP A 408 2.36 -17.63 -2.14
CA TRP A 408 2.10 -16.80 -0.95
C TRP A 408 0.72 -16.12 -0.97
N PHE A 409 0.22 -15.72 -2.14
CA PHE A 409 -1.07 -15.04 -2.23
C PHE A 409 -2.27 -15.98 -2.05
N ASP A 410 -2.15 -17.25 -2.45
CA ASP A 410 -3.15 -18.27 -2.13
C ASP A 410 -3.09 -18.62 -0.64
N ALA A 411 -1.87 -18.75 -0.10
CA ALA A 411 -1.66 -18.91 1.34
C ALA A 411 -2.28 -17.76 2.14
N GLY A 412 -2.13 -16.51 1.71
CA GLY A 412 -2.77 -15.35 2.33
C GLY A 412 -4.29 -15.46 2.41
N LYS A 413 -4.94 -15.80 1.29
CA LYS A 413 -6.40 -16.02 1.22
C LYS A 413 -6.86 -17.16 2.13
N ILE A 414 -6.16 -18.29 2.10
CA ILE A 414 -6.52 -19.46 2.90
C ILE A 414 -6.26 -19.20 4.38
N ALA A 415 -5.09 -18.67 4.74
CA ALA A 415 -4.69 -18.39 6.12
C ALA A 415 -5.62 -17.39 6.81
N TYR A 416 -6.01 -16.32 6.10
CA TYR A 416 -7.02 -15.40 6.61
C TYR A 416 -8.36 -16.10 6.85
N ALA A 417 -8.82 -16.92 5.90
CA ALA A 417 -10.09 -17.63 6.03
C ALA A 417 -10.11 -18.64 7.19
N VAL A 418 -9.01 -19.36 7.42
CA VAL A 418 -8.93 -20.37 8.49
C VAL A 418 -8.55 -19.77 9.84
N GLY A 419 -7.95 -18.58 9.88
CA GLY A 419 -7.53 -17.89 11.09
C GLY A 419 -6.25 -18.48 11.71
N PRO A 420 -5.80 -17.92 12.87
CA PRO A 420 -4.49 -18.22 13.45
C PRO A 420 -4.34 -19.63 14.06
N SER A 421 -5.44 -20.38 14.20
CA SER A 421 -5.40 -21.74 14.77
C SER A 421 -4.77 -22.77 13.82
N MET A 422 -4.78 -22.49 12.51
CA MET A 422 -4.12 -23.35 11.52
C MET A 422 -2.80 -22.73 11.09
N ARG A 423 -1.71 -23.50 11.22
CA ARG A 423 -0.40 -23.09 10.69
C ARG A 423 -0.41 -23.16 9.17
N MET A 424 0.13 -22.12 8.52
CA MET A 424 0.19 -21.99 7.07
C MET A 424 1.64 -21.85 6.62
N THR A 425 2.03 -22.63 5.62
CA THR A 425 3.33 -22.51 4.96
C THR A 425 3.18 -22.37 3.44
N VAL A 426 4.29 -22.06 2.76
CA VAL A 426 4.35 -21.92 1.30
C VAL A 426 5.45 -22.81 0.74
N PHE A 427 5.11 -23.63 -0.26
CA PHE A 427 6.02 -24.64 -0.81
C PHE A 427 6.83 -24.17 -2.02
N GLU A 428 6.36 -23.18 -2.77
CA GLU A 428 7.04 -22.72 -4.00
C GLU A 428 7.24 -21.21 -4.06
N GLY A 429 8.16 -20.81 -4.94
CA GLY A 429 8.46 -19.41 -5.19
C GLY A 429 9.07 -18.73 -3.97
N ASP A 430 8.67 -17.49 -3.75
CA ASP A 430 9.04 -16.71 -2.58
C ASP A 430 7.95 -16.87 -1.51
N PRO A 431 8.24 -17.50 -0.35
CA PRO A 431 7.24 -17.79 0.67
C PRO A 431 6.80 -16.54 1.45
N HIS A 432 7.47 -15.39 1.24
CA HIS A 432 7.19 -14.14 1.96
C HIS A 432 7.22 -14.37 3.50
N GLU A 433 6.38 -13.66 4.27
CA GLU A 433 6.37 -13.79 5.74
C GLU A 433 6.10 -15.22 6.21
N PHE A 434 5.33 -16.02 5.45
CA PHE A 434 5.07 -17.42 5.83
C PHE A 434 6.34 -18.25 5.94
N GLY A 435 7.37 -17.93 5.14
CA GLY A 435 8.68 -18.58 5.23
C GLY A 435 9.48 -18.19 6.48
N VAL A 436 9.15 -17.07 7.11
CA VAL A 436 9.76 -16.62 8.37
C VAL A 436 9.03 -17.23 9.56
N VAL A 437 7.69 -17.16 9.58
CA VAL A 437 6.90 -17.59 10.75
C VAL A 437 6.65 -19.10 10.79
N THR A 438 6.44 -19.74 9.64
CA THR A 438 6.20 -21.19 9.54
C THR A 438 6.99 -21.77 8.36
N PRO A 439 8.34 -21.76 8.43
CA PRO A 439 9.17 -22.38 7.41
C PRO A 439 8.80 -23.87 7.27
N PRO A 440 8.75 -24.47 6.06
CA PRO A 440 8.39 -25.88 5.91
C PRO A 440 9.23 -26.85 6.76
N GLN A 441 10.48 -26.49 7.06
CA GLN A 441 11.38 -27.25 7.93
C GLN A 441 10.85 -27.38 9.36
N SER A 442 10.09 -26.41 9.87
CA SER A 442 9.50 -26.48 11.21
C SER A 442 8.31 -27.44 11.30
N LEU A 443 7.88 -28.02 10.18
CA LEU A 443 6.73 -28.93 10.08
C LEU A 443 7.16 -30.38 9.81
N ILE A 444 8.46 -30.69 9.91
CA ILE A 444 8.96 -32.06 9.80
C ILE A 444 8.30 -32.93 10.88
N GLY A 445 7.78 -34.09 10.50
CA GLY A 445 7.03 -34.99 11.37
C GLY A 445 5.50 -34.78 11.33
N GLU A 446 5.01 -33.77 10.63
CA GLU A 446 3.59 -33.41 10.61
C GLU A 446 2.87 -33.82 9.33
N ASN A 447 1.54 -33.89 9.42
CA ASN A 447 0.68 -34.02 8.25
C ASN A 447 0.44 -32.66 7.63
N ILE A 448 0.48 -32.58 6.30
CA ILE A 448 0.32 -31.32 5.57
C ILE A 448 -0.79 -31.45 4.56
N LEU A 449 -1.83 -30.63 4.71
CA LEU A 449 -2.87 -30.49 3.72
C LEU A 449 -2.47 -29.41 2.71
N ILE A 450 -2.19 -29.85 1.47
CA ILE A 450 -1.64 -29.04 0.40
C ILE A 450 -2.77 -28.58 -0.53
N ALA A 451 -2.95 -27.26 -0.63
CA ALA A 451 -3.74 -26.63 -1.69
C ALA A 451 -2.97 -26.70 -3.01
N ALA A 452 -3.29 -27.70 -3.83
CA ALA A 452 -2.54 -28.10 -5.01
C ALA A 452 -2.88 -27.25 -6.24
N MET A 453 -2.56 -25.95 -6.17
CA MET A 453 -2.67 -25.00 -7.27
C MET A 453 -1.54 -23.96 -7.25
N PRO A 454 -1.04 -23.52 -8.42
CA PRO A 454 -1.49 -23.85 -9.77
C PRO A 454 -0.84 -25.15 -10.30
N GLY A 455 -1.45 -25.77 -11.30
CA GLY A 455 -0.92 -26.98 -11.95
C GLY A 455 -1.87 -28.17 -11.84
N SER A 456 -1.41 -29.35 -12.26
CA SER A 456 -2.18 -30.59 -12.12
C SER A 456 -1.82 -31.31 -10.82
N VAL A 457 -2.83 -31.94 -10.21
CA VAL A 457 -2.68 -32.76 -8.99
C VAL A 457 -1.55 -33.77 -9.15
N ALA A 458 -1.52 -34.50 -10.27
CA ALA A 458 -0.49 -35.51 -10.55
C ALA A 458 0.94 -34.93 -10.60
N ALA A 459 1.12 -33.73 -11.15
CA ALA A 459 2.44 -33.11 -11.20
C ALA A 459 2.91 -32.66 -9.81
N ILE A 460 1.99 -32.12 -9.01
CA ILE A 460 2.25 -31.65 -7.65
C ILE A 460 2.54 -32.85 -6.73
N GLU A 461 1.71 -33.90 -6.81
CA GLU A 461 1.92 -35.16 -6.09
C GLU A 461 3.29 -35.76 -6.42
N LYS A 462 3.62 -35.92 -7.71
CA LYS A 462 4.94 -36.44 -8.14
C LYS A 462 6.09 -35.59 -7.60
N ARG A 463 5.94 -34.27 -7.56
CA ARG A 463 6.97 -33.35 -7.09
C ARG A 463 7.23 -33.48 -5.59
N TYR A 464 6.18 -33.66 -4.79
CA TYR A 464 6.28 -33.69 -3.33
C TYR A 464 6.32 -35.09 -2.73
N ALA A 465 5.99 -36.15 -3.47
CA ALA A 465 6.01 -37.53 -3.00
C ALA A 465 7.32 -37.94 -2.28
N PRO A 466 8.53 -37.55 -2.74
CA PRO A 466 9.77 -37.90 -2.04
C PRO A 466 9.95 -37.23 -0.67
N ARG A 467 9.08 -36.28 -0.30
CA ARG A 467 9.19 -35.48 0.93
C ARG A 467 8.28 -35.99 2.05
N PHE A 468 7.34 -36.86 1.74
CA PHE A 468 6.36 -37.39 2.69
C PHE A 468 6.49 -38.91 2.79
N ARG A 469 6.01 -39.48 3.89
CA ARG A 469 5.88 -40.94 4.00
C ARG A 469 4.90 -41.49 2.95
N SER A 470 3.80 -40.77 2.74
CA SER A 470 2.83 -41.02 1.68
C SER A 470 2.05 -39.74 1.36
N ILE A 471 1.44 -39.68 0.18
CA ILE A 471 0.50 -38.61 -0.18
C ILE A 471 -0.82 -39.26 -0.60
N THR A 472 -1.92 -38.73 -0.12
CA THR A 472 -3.27 -39.12 -0.54
C THR A 472 -3.96 -37.95 -1.24
N VAL A 473 -4.64 -38.23 -2.36
CA VAL A 473 -5.47 -37.24 -3.04
C VAL A 473 -6.77 -37.08 -2.24
N GLU A 474 -7.07 -35.85 -1.85
CA GLU A 474 -8.27 -35.51 -1.08
C GLU A 474 -9.33 -34.90 -2.01
N PRO A 475 -10.63 -34.99 -1.66
CA PRO A 475 -11.67 -34.26 -2.37
C PRO A 475 -11.32 -32.77 -2.44
N PRO A 476 -11.54 -32.09 -3.58
CA PRO A 476 -11.21 -30.68 -3.69
C PRO A 476 -12.09 -29.83 -2.77
N ILE A 477 -11.63 -28.63 -2.41
CA ILE A 477 -12.40 -27.65 -1.63
C ILE A 477 -12.91 -26.57 -2.58
N ASP A 478 -14.21 -26.32 -2.55
CA ASP A 478 -14.86 -25.30 -3.35
C ASP A 478 -14.88 -23.96 -2.61
N ILE A 479 -14.36 -22.92 -3.26
CA ILE A 479 -14.56 -21.53 -2.86
C ILE A 479 -15.91 -21.09 -3.39
N VAL A 480 -16.87 -21.02 -2.48
CA VAL A 480 -18.26 -20.69 -2.76
C VAL A 480 -18.53 -19.22 -2.41
N HIS A 481 -19.27 -18.55 -3.28
CA HIS A 481 -19.80 -17.20 -3.10
C HIS A 481 -21.24 -17.14 -3.61
N ASP A 482 -22.17 -16.68 -2.77
CA ASP A 482 -23.62 -16.64 -3.07
C ASP A 482 -24.18 -17.95 -3.65
N GLY A 483 -23.71 -19.09 -3.15
CA GLY A 483 -24.13 -20.42 -3.61
C GLY A 483 -23.48 -20.91 -4.91
N HIS A 484 -22.63 -20.08 -5.54
CA HIS A 484 -21.90 -20.43 -6.76
C HIS A 484 -20.44 -20.79 -6.45
N VAL A 485 -19.92 -21.83 -7.10
CA VAL A 485 -18.50 -22.21 -7.01
C VAL A 485 -17.69 -21.30 -7.93
N LEU A 486 -16.84 -20.44 -7.36
CA LEU A 486 -15.96 -19.54 -8.12
C LEU A 486 -14.59 -20.16 -8.41
N LEU A 487 -14.12 -21.03 -7.53
CA LEU A 487 -12.85 -21.73 -7.66
C LEU A 487 -12.95 -23.09 -6.98
N ARG A 488 -12.48 -24.14 -7.65
CA ARG A 488 -12.29 -25.47 -7.07
C ARG A 488 -10.81 -25.69 -6.80
N ILE A 489 -10.43 -25.85 -5.55
CA ILE A 489 -9.05 -26.02 -5.11
C ILE A 489 -8.76 -27.52 -4.93
N PRO A 490 -7.91 -28.13 -5.76
CA PRO A 490 -7.49 -29.50 -5.55
C PRO A 490 -6.69 -29.64 -4.26
N MET A 491 -6.88 -30.74 -3.54
CA MET A 491 -6.27 -30.97 -2.23
C MET A 491 -5.45 -32.27 -2.24
N LEU A 492 -4.30 -32.25 -1.57
CA LEU A 492 -3.48 -33.41 -1.26
C LEU A 492 -3.22 -33.44 0.24
N LEU A 493 -3.24 -34.62 0.86
CA LEU A 493 -2.79 -34.81 2.24
C LEU A 493 -1.46 -35.56 2.21
N GLY A 494 -0.38 -34.86 2.53
CA GLY A 494 0.92 -35.46 2.79
C GLY A 494 0.98 -35.96 4.22
N HIS A 495 1.21 -37.26 4.40
CA HIS A 495 1.38 -37.88 5.72
C HIS A 495 2.84 -37.84 6.10
N ASP A 496 3.14 -37.28 7.27
CA ASP A 496 4.48 -37.22 7.86
C ASP A 496 5.55 -36.59 6.93
N LEU A 497 5.73 -35.27 7.03
CA LEU A 497 6.77 -34.55 6.30
C LEU A 497 8.17 -35.00 6.76
N LEU A 498 8.89 -35.69 5.89
CA LEU A 498 10.18 -36.31 6.20
C LEU A 498 11.35 -35.33 6.07
N SER A 499 11.31 -34.45 5.07
CA SER A 499 12.43 -33.54 4.79
C SER A 499 12.04 -32.30 3.98
N TRP A 500 12.78 -31.22 4.20
CA TRP A 500 12.72 -30.03 3.37
C TRP A 500 14.13 -29.43 3.18
N PRO A 501 14.55 -29.04 1.96
CA PRO A 501 15.86 -28.49 1.72
C PRO A 501 16.01 -27.21 2.53
N GLY A 502 17.19 -26.99 3.10
CA GLY A 502 17.51 -25.73 3.76
C GLY A 502 17.28 -24.55 2.82
N THR A 503 16.73 -23.47 3.35
CA THR A 503 16.69 -22.20 2.63
C THR A 503 18.13 -21.80 2.28
N ARG A 504 18.43 -21.57 1.00
CA ARG A 504 19.65 -20.80 0.65
C ARG A 504 19.45 -19.43 1.29
N ARG A 505 20.21 -19.15 2.35
CA ARG A 505 20.23 -17.83 2.99
C ARG A 505 20.79 -16.79 2.04
#